data_AF-A0A4S2SLX0-F1
#
_entry.id   AF-A0A4S2SLX0-F1
#
_cell.length_a   1.000
_cell.length_b   1.000
_cell.length_c   1.000
_cell.angle_alpha   90.00
_cell.angle_beta   90.00
_cell.angle_gamma   90.00
#
_symmetry.space_group_name_H-M   'P 1'
#
loop_
_entity.id
_entity.type
_entity.pdbx_description
1 polymer ?
#
loop_
_entity_poly.entity_id
_entity_poly.type
_entity_poly.pdbx_seq_one_letter_code
_entity_poly.pdbx_strand_id
1 'polypeptide(L)'
;MQGEQGGHTPALTELRGRLSAGLAAADLDQTQLAARAGLARTTVSEALSPNKPVPSPRTVAALARALKLPVQELLALQGTAAEESGTVTTHGPGRPIADWEPHSLEVHPAGPSTGSQSDTSMARALPGYVSREHDRALSSAVRDVMAGHSRIVVLVGTSSTGKTRVAMSVVVGGVCR
;
A
#
# COMPACT_ATOMS: atom_id res chain seq x y z
N MET A 1 12.52 7.25 -20.96
CA MET A 1 12.57 5.83 -20.55
C MET A 1 13.49 5.75 -19.33
N GLN A 2 12.95 5.82 -18.13
CA GLN A 2 13.70 5.63 -16.89
C GLN A 2 13.17 4.34 -16.25
N GLY A 3 14.03 3.32 -16.20
CA GLY A 3 13.72 2.05 -15.57
C GLY A 3 13.74 2.23 -14.06
N GLU A 4 12.59 2.02 -13.43
CA GLU A 4 12.47 1.83 -11.99
C GLU A 4 13.19 0.54 -11.61
N GLN A 5 14.47 0.67 -11.25
CA GLN A 5 15.20 -0.40 -10.58
C GLN A 5 14.63 -0.52 -9.17
N GLY A 6 13.65 -1.40 -9.00
CA GLY A 6 13.15 -1.83 -7.69
C GLY A 6 14.29 -2.42 -6.88
N GLY A 7 14.90 -1.59 -6.03
CA GLY A 7 16.03 -1.96 -5.19
C GLY A 7 15.61 -3.00 -4.17
N HIS A 8 15.81 -4.28 -4.50
CA HIS A 8 15.72 -5.34 -3.49
C HIS A 8 16.78 -5.09 -2.44
N THR A 9 16.35 -5.13 -1.19
CA THR A 9 17.25 -4.90 -0.07
C THR A 9 18.26 -6.05 0.02
N PRO A 10 19.50 -5.78 0.50
CA PRO A 10 20.54 -6.81 0.57
C PRO A 10 20.09 -8.00 1.43
N ALA A 11 19.34 -7.75 2.51
CA ALA A 11 18.79 -8.82 3.36
C ALA A 11 17.75 -9.69 2.64
N LEU A 12 16.87 -9.10 1.81
CA LEU A 12 15.89 -9.86 1.04
C LEU A 12 16.56 -10.75 -0.02
N THR A 13 17.61 -10.22 -0.65
CA THR A 13 18.41 -10.96 -1.63
C THR A 13 19.09 -12.16 -0.98
N GLU A 14 19.72 -11.95 0.18
CA GLU A 14 20.35 -13.02 0.97
C GLU A 14 19.32 -14.08 1.43
N LEU A 15 18.17 -13.64 1.94
CA LEU A 15 17.09 -14.54 2.37
C LEU A 15 16.63 -15.47 1.22
N ARG A 16 16.41 -14.91 0.03
CA ARG A 16 16.01 -15.69 -1.15
C ARG A 16 17.13 -16.59 -1.66
N GLY A 17 18.38 -16.13 -1.56
CA GLY A 17 19.56 -16.92 -1.86
C GLY A 17 19.63 -18.19 -1.00
N ARG A 18 19.47 -18.04 0.33
CA ARG A 18 19.46 -19.18 1.27
C ARG A 18 18.32 -20.16 1.03
N LEU A 19 17.11 -19.66 0.74
CA LEU A 19 15.97 -20.52 0.43
C LEU A 19 16.17 -21.28 -0.89
N SER A 20 16.69 -20.62 -1.92
CA SER A 20 16.97 -21.25 -3.22
C SER A 20 18.10 -22.28 -3.14
N ALA A 21 19.18 -21.96 -2.40
CA ALA A 21 20.26 -22.89 -2.14
C ALA A 21 19.80 -24.11 -1.33
N GLY A 22 18.95 -23.90 -0.32
CA GLY A 22 18.35 -24.99 0.46
C GLY A 22 17.44 -25.89 -0.38
N LEU A 23 16.68 -25.31 -1.31
CA LEU A 23 15.86 -26.06 -2.26
C LEU A 23 16.72 -26.94 -3.17
N ALA A 24 17.82 -26.40 -3.72
CA ALA A 24 18.76 -27.14 -4.54
C ALA A 24 19.48 -28.26 -3.74
N ALA A 25 19.88 -27.98 -2.50
CA ALA A 25 20.54 -28.97 -1.63
C ALA A 25 19.60 -30.11 -1.20
N ALA A 26 18.29 -29.85 -1.14
CA ALA A 26 17.28 -30.85 -0.82
C ALA A 26 16.76 -31.62 -2.05
N ASP A 27 17.20 -31.27 -3.26
CA ASP A 27 16.72 -31.80 -4.55
C ASP A 27 15.18 -31.75 -4.67
N LEU A 28 14.61 -30.61 -4.27
CA LEU A 28 13.16 -30.37 -4.32
C LEU A 28 12.81 -29.38 -5.42
N ASP A 29 11.67 -29.58 -6.08
CA ASP A 29 11.00 -28.53 -6.85
C ASP A 29 10.06 -27.68 -5.97
N GLN A 30 9.55 -26.58 -6.52
CA GLN A 30 8.65 -25.68 -5.78
C GLN A 30 7.32 -26.36 -5.39
N THR A 31 6.86 -27.36 -6.14
CA THR A 31 5.62 -28.09 -5.86
C THR A 31 5.81 -29.03 -4.67
N GLN A 32 6.92 -29.76 -4.65
CA GLN A 32 7.33 -30.63 -3.56
C GLN A 32 7.59 -29.82 -2.28
N LEU A 33 8.26 -28.67 -2.40
CA LEU A 33 8.45 -27.76 -1.27
C LEU A 33 7.12 -27.22 -0.74
N ALA A 34 6.18 -26.85 -1.61
CA ALA A 34 4.86 -26.38 -1.21
C ALA A 34 4.10 -27.45 -0.41
N ALA A 35 4.08 -28.69 -0.91
CA ALA A 35 3.47 -29.81 -0.20
C ALA A 35 4.12 -30.06 1.17
N ARG A 36 5.46 -30.05 1.22
CA ARG A 36 6.23 -30.29 2.45
C ARG A 36 6.07 -29.16 3.48
N ALA A 37 5.94 -27.91 3.02
CA ALA A 37 5.76 -26.74 3.87
C ALA A 37 4.29 -26.51 4.27
N GLY A 38 3.34 -27.26 3.71
CA GLY A 38 1.90 -27.04 3.92
C GLY A 38 1.42 -25.70 3.37
N LEU A 39 2.00 -25.26 2.25
CA LEU A 39 1.72 -23.98 1.59
C LEU A 39 1.11 -24.20 0.20
N ALA A 40 0.41 -23.18 -0.32
CA ALA A 40 0.06 -23.16 -1.73
C ALA A 40 1.30 -22.97 -2.60
N ARG A 41 1.32 -23.59 -3.78
CA ARG A 41 2.43 -23.46 -4.75
C ARG A 41 2.70 -22.00 -5.12
N THR A 42 1.65 -21.20 -5.27
CA THR A 42 1.76 -19.76 -5.56
C THR A 42 2.47 -19.01 -4.44
N THR A 43 2.20 -19.34 -3.18
CA THR A 43 2.90 -18.74 -2.02
C THR A 43 4.41 -19.04 -2.05
N VAL A 44 4.81 -20.25 -2.45
CA VAL A 44 6.23 -20.61 -2.60
C VAL A 44 6.87 -19.86 -3.77
N SER A 45 6.18 -19.82 -4.91
CA SER A 45 6.64 -19.09 -6.10
C SER A 45 6.85 -17.61 -5.81
N GLU A 46 5.90 -16.97 -5.12
CA GLU A 46 6.02 -15.56 -4.73
C GLU A 46 7.13 -15.33 -3.71
N ALA A 47 7.30 -16.25 -2.76
CA ALA A 47 8.35 -16.13 -1.76
C ALA A 47 9.76 -16.15 -2.36
N LEU A 48 9.97 -16.92 -3.42
CA LEU A 48 11.25 -17.06 -4.12
C LEU A 48 11.44 -16.03 -5.25
N SER A 49 10.38 -15.37 -5.70
CA SER A 49 10.43 -14.44 -6.84
C SER A 49 11.11 -13.13 -6.46
N PRO A 50 12.09 -12.62 -7.24
CA PRO A 50 12.74 -11.34 -6.95
C PRO A 50 11.73 -10.18 -6.91
N ASN A 51 10.80 -10.15 -7.86
CA ASN A 51 9.85 -9.04 -8.05
C ASN A 51 8.66 -9.01 -7.07
N LYS A 52 8.69 -9.81 -6.00
CA LYS A 52 7.59 -9.90 -5.03
C LYS A 52 7.97 -9.24 -3.71
N PRO A 53 6.99 -8.83 -2.89
CA PRO A 53 7.24 -8.29 -1.56
C PRO A 53 7.95 -9.29 -0.63
N VAL A 54 8.45 -8.78 0.50
CA VAL A 54 9.05 -9.60 1.56
C VAL A 54 8.04 -10.65 2.04
N PRO A 55 8.39 -11.96 2.06
CA PRO A 55 7.49 -12.99 2.54
C PRO A 55 7.19 -12.84 4.03
N SER A 56 6.00 -13.28 4.47
CA SER A 56 5.63 -13.20 5.89
C SER A 56 6.55 -14.06 6.78
N PRO A 57 6.71 -13.73 8.08
CA PRO A 57 7.48 -14.55 9.02
C PRO A 57 6.98 -16.01 9.08
N ARG A 58 5.66 -16.20 9.00
CA ARG A 58 5.03 -17.52 8.97
C ARG A 58 5.46 -18.32 7.74
N THR A 59 5.46 -17.68 6.56
CA THR A 59 5.90 -18.29 5.30
C THR A 59 7.37 -18.68 5.40
N VAL A 60 8.24 -17.78 5.85
CA VAL A 60 9.68 -18.05 6.00
C VAL A 60 9.93 -19.19 6.98
N ALA A 61 9.27 -19.21 8.14
CA ALA A 61 9.42 -20.30 9.11
C ALA A 61 8.93 -21.66 8.58
N ALA A 62 7.87 -21.68 7.76
CA ALA A 62 7.39 -22.91 7.12
C ALA A 62 8.40 -23.44 6.09
N LEU A 63 8.93 -22.58 5.21
CA LEU A 63 9.94 -22.95 4.22
C LEU A 63 11.25 -23.39 4.89
N ALA A 64 11.72 -22.66 5.91
CA ALA A 64 12.92 -22.99 6.65
C ALA A 64 12.83 -24.37 7.31
N ARG A 65 11.70 -24.69 7.95
CA ARG A 65 11.46 -26.03 8.54
C ARG A 65 11.41 -27.12 7.48
N ALA A 66 10.74 -26.88 6.36
CA ALA A 66 10.67 -27.84 5.26
C ALA A 66 12.06 -28.16 4.69
N LEU A 67 12.91 -27.13 4.55
CA LEU A 67 14.28 -27.24 4.04
C LEU A 67 15.32 -27.59 5.12
N LYS A 68 14.92 -27.75 6.38
CA LYS A 68 15.80 -27.98 7.54
C LYS A 68 16.89 -26.90 7.71
N LEU A 69 16.56 -25.65 7.41
CA LEU A 69 17.42 -24.48 7.58
C LEU A 69 17.24 -23.83 8.98
N PRO A 70 18.23 -23.05 9.47
CA PRO A 70 18.13 -22.37 10.76
C PRO A 70 17.04 -21.30 10.74
N VAL A 71 15.87 -21.65 11.30
CA VAL A 71 14.66 -20.80 11.27
C VAL A 71 14.92 -19.40 11.82
N GLN A 72 15.67 -19.27 12.91
CA GLN A 72 15.92 -17.98 13.55
C GLN A 72 16.79 -17.05 12.70
N GLU A 73 17.78 -17.58 11.97
CA GLU A 73 18.60 -16.76 11.07
C GLU A 73 17.79 -16.25 9.88
N LEU A 74 16.94 -17.10 9.30
CA LEU A 74 16.07 -16.68 8.20
C LEU A 74 15.00 -15.68 8.65
N LEU A 75 14.49 -15.82 9.88
CA LEU A 75 13.57 -14.83 10.46
C LEU A 75 14.27 -13.50 10.76
N ALA A 76 15.54 -13.51 11.20
CA ALA A 76 16.31 -12.29 11.37
C ALA A 76 16.53 -11.56 10.04
N LEU A 77 16.89 -12.29 8.97
CA LEU A 77 16.99 -11.75 7.62
C LEU A 77 15.65 -11.24 7.08
N GLN A 78 14.54 -11.91 7.40
CA GLN A 78 13.20 -11.44 7.03
C GLN A 78 12.85 -10.15 7.78
N GLY A 79 13.21 -10.05 9.06
CA GLY A 79 13.00 -8.85 9.88
C GLY A 79 13.76 -7.65 9.33
N THR A 80 15.07 -7.80 9.06
CA THR A 80 15.87 -6.73 8.45
C THR A 80 15.35 -6.36 7.06
N ALA A 81 14.99 -7.34 6.23
CA ALA A 81 14.39 -7.08 4.92
C ALA A 81 13.05 -6.32 5.02
N ALA A 82 12.22 -6.63 6.02
CA ALA A 82 10.95 -5.96 6.26
C ALA A 82 11.14 -4.52 6.78
N GLU A 83 12.16 -4.28 7.62
CA GLU A 83 12.55 -2.94 8.07
C GLU A 83 13.11 -2.09 6.92
N GLU A 84 13.98 -2.67 6.10
CA GLU A 84 14.57 -2.04 4.91
C GLU A 84 13.50 -1.79 3.81
N SER A 85 12.49 -2.67 3.70
CA SER A 85 11.32 -2.46 2.83
C SER A 85 10.28 -1.53 3.46
N GLY A 86 10.38 -1.31 4.77
CA GLY A 86 9.48 -0.50 5.59
C GLY A 86 9.70 1.01 5.46
N THR A 87 10.74 1.45 4.74
CA THR A 87 10.86 2.82 4.25
C THR A 87 9.89 3.03 3.08
N VAL A 88 8.62 3.20 3.46
CA VAL A 88 7.44 3.49 2.65
C VAL A 88 7.01 2.37 1.69
N THR A 89 5.98 1.63 2.09
CA THR A 89 4.70 1.55 1.33
C THR A 89 3.71 0.63 2.05
N THR A 90 2.62 1.22 2.52
CA THR A 90 1.40 0.54 2.97
C THR A 90 0.72 -0.17 1.78
N HIS A 91 1.14 -1.38 1.45
CA HIS A 91 0.51 -2.20 0.40
C HIS A 91 -0.75 -2.93 0.93
N GLY A 92 -1.73 -2.17 1.41
CA GLY A 92 -3.11 -2.62 1.40
C GLY A 92 -3.67 -2.54 -0.02
N PRO A 93 -4.75 -3.26 -0.37
CA PRO A 93 -5.42 -3.03 -1.65
C PRO A 93 -5.88 -1.57 -1.73
N GLY A 94 -5.47 -0.88 -2.79
CA GLY A 94 -5.83 0.51 -3.05
C GLY A 94 -4.64 1.46 -3.02
N ARG A 95 -4.94 2.72 -3.37
CA ARG A 95 -3.99 3.83 -3.38
C ARG A 95 -4.45 4.84 -2.32
N PRO A 96 -3.56 5.38 -1.46
CA PRO A 96 -3.90 6.43 -0.51
C PRO A 96 -4.63 7.59 -1.18
N ILE A 97 -5.66 8.15 -0.54
CA ILE A 97 -6.49 9.24 -1.10
C ILE A 97 -5.64 10.46 -1.53
N ALA A 98 -4.53 10.72 -0.83
CA ALA A 98 -3.60 11.80 -1.15
C ALA A 98 -2.90 11.64 -2.50
N ASP A 99 -2.78 10.40 -3.01
CA ASP A 99 -2.12 10.08 -4.28
C ASP A 99 -3.11 10.04 -5.46
N TRP A 100 -4.40 10.31 -5.21
CA TRP A 100 -5.40 10.43 -6.26
C TRP A 100 -5.46 11.85 -6.81
N GLU A 101 -5.50 11.95 -8.13
CA GLU A 101 -5.90 13.18 -8.79
C GLU A 101 -7.42 13.38 -8.54
N PRO A 102 -7.88 14.58 -8.13
CA PRO A 102 -9.26 14.78 -7.71
C PRO A 102 -10.34 14.42 -8.75
N HIS A 103 -10.12 14.69 -10.04
CA HIS A 103 -11.07 14.33 -11.09
C HIS A 103 -11.17 12.82 -11.27
N SER A 104 -10.11 12.07 -10.95
CA SER A 104 -10.14 10.60 -10.90
C SER A 104 -11.04 10.07 -9.78
N LEU A 105 -11.38 10.91 -8.79
CA LEU A 105 -12.37 10.65 -7.74
C LEU A 105 -13.73 11.31 -8.03
N GLU A 106 -13.99 11.71 -9.28
CA GLU A 106 -15.21 12.43 -9.68
C GLU A 106 -15.41 13.76 -8.93
N VAL A 107 -14.33 14.37 -8.44
CA VAL A 107 -14.38 15.70 -7.86
C VAL A 107 -14.35 16.73 -8.97
N HIS A 108 -15.47 17.41 -9.19
CA HIS A 108 -15.61 18.44 -10.20
C HIS A 108 -15.44 19.86 -9.61
N PRO A 109 -14.90 20.81 -10.39
CA PRO A 109 -14.92 22.22 -10.04
C PRO A 109 -16.35 22.73 -9.85
N ALA A 110 -16.55 23.57 -8.84
CA ALA A 110 -17.79 24.31 -8.67
C ALA A 110 -17.72 25.61 -9.49
N GLY A 111 -18.41 25.66 -10.63
CA GLY A 111 -18.51 26.86 -11.46
C GLY A 111 -17.99 26.70 -12.90
N PRO A 112 -18.13 27.75 -13.73
CA PRO A 112 -17.77 27.70 -15.13
C PRO A 112 -16.27 27.54 -15.33
N SER A 113 -16.00 26.99 -16.50
CA SER A 113 -14.71 26.58 -17.02
C SER A 113 -13.67 27.67 -17.20
N THR A 114 -12.98 28.26 -16.21
CA THR A 114 -12.09 29.40 -16.52
C THR A 114 -10.82 29.02 -17.34
N GLY A 115 -10.61 27.74 -17.63
CA GLY A 115 -9.56 27.27 -18.54
C GLY A 115 -10.08 27.08 -19.97
N SER A 116 -9.46 27.78 -20.93
CA SER A 116 -9.61 27.57 -22.37
C SER A 116 -9.54 26.08 -22.72
N GLN A 117 -10.36 25.61 -23.67
CA GLN A 117 -10.50 24.21 -24.09
C GLN A 117 -9.26 23.66 -24.84
N SER A 118 -8.09 24.20 -24.59
CA SER A 118 -6.84 23.86 -25.28
C SER A 118 -5.74 23.64 -24.25
N ASP A 119 -5.76 22.50 -23.57
CA ASP A 119 -4.54 21.73 -23.34
C ASP A 119 -4.85 20.40 -22.65
N THR A 120 -4.47 19.34 -23.34
CA THR A 120 -4.34 17.99 -22.81
C THR A 120 -3.26 18.04 -21.72
N SER A 121 -3.57 17.57 -20.51
CA SER A 121 -2.61 17.35 -19.40
C SER A 121 -2.23 18.53 -18.49
N MET A 122 -3.17 19.39 -18.10
CA MET A 122 -3.03 20.17 -16.86
C MET A 122 -4.21 19.84 -15.94
N ALA A 123 -3.90 19.23 -14.78
CA ALA A 123 -4.85 18.99 -13.71
C ALA A 123 -5.66 20.26 -13.47
N ARG A 124 -6.95 20.25 -13.84
CA ARG A 124 -7.80 21.42 -13.79
C ARG A 124 -7.91 21.85 -12.34
N ALA A 125 -7.18 22.89 -11.94
CA ALA A 125 -7.04 23.24 -10.55
C ALA A 125 -8.42 23.41 -9.89
N LEU A 126 -8.66 22.67 -8.82
CA LEU A 126 -9.90 22.81 -8.07
C LEU A 126 -9.90 24.15 -7.34
N PRO A 127 -11.04 24.87 -7.30
CA PRO A 127 -11.18 26.04 -6.44
C PRO A 127 -10.80 25.72 -5.00
N GLY A 128 -10.32 26.75 -4.29
CA GLY A 128 -10.07 26.68 -2.86
C GLY A 128 -11.27 26.11 -2.11
N TYR A 129 -11.00 25.29 -1.10
CA TYR A 129 -12.06 24.75 -0.26
C TYR A 129 -12.64 25.86 0.61
N VAL A 130 -13.97 26.01 0.59
CA VAL A 130 -14.68 26.97 1.46
C VAL A 130 -15.29 26.19 2.61
N SER A 131 -14.87 26.54 3.83
CA SER A 131 -15.36 25.88 5.05
C SER A 131 -16.86 26.10 5.26
N ARG A 132 -17.52 25.05 5.74
CA ARG A 132 -18.97 24.95 5.95
C ARG A 132 -19.26 24.51 7.38
N GLU A 133 -20.51 24.66 7.82
CA GLU A 133 -20.89 24.30 9.19
C GLU A 133 -20.62 22.83 9.55
N HIS A 134 -20.90 21.89 8.64
CA HIS A 134 -20.66 20.46 8.84
C HIS A 134 -19.17 20.10 8.99
N ASP A 135 -18.26 20.98 8.57
CA ASP A 135 -16.83 20.74 8.72
C ASP A 135 -16.42 20.71 10.19
N ARG A 136 -17.14 21.37 11.09
CA ARG A 136 -16.87 21.29 12.54
C ARG A 136 -17.04 19.86 13.06
N ALA A 137 -18.09 19.17 12.62
CA ALA A 137 -18.35 17.78 12.99
C ALA A 137 -17.29 16.84 12.39
N LEU A 138 -16.90 17.07 11.13
CA LEU A 138 -15.83 16.33 10.47
C LEU A 138 -14.48 16.54 11.16
N SER A 139 -14.11 17.77 11.51
CA SER A 139 -12.87 18.06 12.26
C SER A 139 -12.85 17.38 13.62
N SER A 140 -14.00 17.27 14.30
CA SER A 140 -14.07 16.51 15.55
C SER A 140 -13.79 15.02 15.33
N ALA A 141 -14.40 14.42 14.31
CA ALA A 141 -14.15 13.03 13.96
C ALA A 141 -12.68 12.78 13.57
N VAL A 142 -12.05 13.71 12.83
CA VAL A 142 -10.63 13.64 12.50
C VAL A 142 -9.77 13.67 13.76
N ARG A 143 -10.05 14.58 14.70
CA ARG A 143 -9.30 14.64 15.96
C ARG A 143 -9.39 13.34 16.74
N ASP A 144 -10.57 12.71 16.78
CA ASP A 144 -10.74 11.41 17.44
C ASP A 144 -9.90 10.33 16.78
N VAL A 145 -9.83 10.31 15.44
CA VAL A 145 -8.99 9.39 14.67
C VAL A 145 -7.51 9.62 14.91
N MET A 146 -7.08 10.89 14.93
CA MET A 146 -5.69 11.25 15.26
C MET A 146 -5.33 10.88 16.71
N ALA A 147 -6.30 10.82 17.62
CA ALA A 147 -6.14 10.33 18.98
C ALA A 147 -6.23 8.79 19.10
N GLY A 148 -6.32 8.05 17.98
CA GLY A 148 -6.32 6.59 17.94
C GLY A 148 -7.69 5.91 18.00
N HIS A 149 -8.80 6.67 17.91
CA HIS A 149 -10.15 6.11 17.90
C HIS A 149 -10.61 5.79 16.47
N SER A 150 -11.41 4.73 16.29
CA SER A 150 -12.05 4.47 15.00
C SER A 150 -13.38 5.22 14.88
N ARG A 151 -13.62 5.87 13.74
CA ARG A 151 -14.86 6.62 13.43
C ARG A 151 -15.37 6.28 12.03
N ILE A 152 -16.69 6.24 11.89
CA ILE A 152 -17.39 6.23 10.60
C ILE A 152 -18.28 7.47 10.52
N VAL A 153 -18.21 8.20 9.41
CA VAL A 153 -18.99 9.42 9.16
C VAL A 153 -19.68 9.28 7.82
N VAL A 154 -20.98 9.57 7.76
CA VAL A 154 -21.78 9.52 6.54
C VAL A 154 -22.18 10.93 6.16
N LEU A 155 -21.74 11.40 4.99
CA LEU A 155 -22.12 12.71 4.45
C LEU A 155 -23.38 12.57 3.61
N VAL A 156 -24.47 13.19 4.05
CA VAL A 156 -25.76 13.20 3.34
C VAL A 156 -26.01 14.58 2.73
N GLY A 157 -26.45 14.60 1.47
CA GLY A 157 -26.78 15.84 0.77
C GLY A 157 -27.24 15.55 -0.65
N THR A 158 -27.96 16.51 -1.25
CA THR A 158 -28.45 16.43 -2.64
C THR A 158 -27.31 16.22 -3.65
N SER A 159 -27.64 15.84 -4.88
CA SER A 159 -26.63 15.63 -5.92
C SER A 159 -25.75 16.88 -6.11
N SER A 160 -24.48 16.68 -6.48
CA SER A 160 -23.52 17.76 -6.79
C SER A 160 -23.24 18.79 -5.67
N THR A 161 -23.56 18.49 -4.42
CA THR A 161 -23.26 19.36 -3.25
C THR A 161 -21.80 19.30 -2.76
N GLY A 162 -20.94 18.55 -3.45
CA GLY A 162 -19.52 18.43 -3.12
C GLY A 162 -19.18 17.40 -2.05
N LYS A 163 -20.03 16.40 -1.78
CA LYS A 163 -19.77 15.33 -0.79
C LYS A 163 -18.39 14.70 -0.97
N THR A 164 -18.04 14.33 -2.19
CA THR A 164 -16.73 13.74 -2.52
C THR A 164 -15.59 14.72 -2.34
N ARG A 165 -15.80 16.01 -2.65
CA ARG A 165 -14.83 17.09 -2.40
C ARG A 165 -14.53 17.23 -0.91
N VAL A 166 -15.57 17.22 -0.06
CA VAL A 166 -15.42 17.32 1.41
C VAL A 166 -14.66 16.11 1.92
N ALA A 167 -15.10 14.89 1.57
CA ALA A 167 -14.48 13.65 2.02
C ALA A 167 -12.98 13.58 1.65
N MET A 168 -12.63 13.96 0.41
CA MET A 168 -11.24 14.05 -0.02
C MET A 168 -10.47 15.09 0.82
N SER A 169 -11.02 16.31 0.92
CA SER A 169 -10.35 17.44 1.58
C SER A 169 -10.04 17.17 3.05
N VAL A 170 -10.89 16.41 3.76
CA VAL A 170 -10.68 16.01 5.15
C VAL A 170 -9.42 15.13 5.28
N VAL A 171 -9.20 14.22 4.34
CA VAL A 171 -8.06 13.29 4.36
C VAL A 171 -6.76 13.97 3.94
N VAL A 172 -6.81 14.85 2.94
CA VAL A 172 -5.61 15.62 2.51
C VAL A 172 -5.34 16.87 3.35
N GLY A 173 -6.06 17.09 4.46
CA GLY A 173 -5.82 18.20 5.38
C GLY A 173 -6.27 19.58 4.87
N GLY A 174 -7.13 19.63 3.86
CA GLY A 174 -7.71 20.87 3.30
C GLY A 174 -8.84 21.48 4.12
N VAL A 175 -9.48 20.71 5.01
CA VAL A 175 -10.62 21.15 5.84
C VAL A 175 -10.20 21.68 7.22
N CYS A 176 -8.96 21.41 7.64
CA CYS A 176 -8.47 21.67 9.01
C CYS A 176 -7.34 22.72 9.10
N ARG A 177 -7.25 23.65 8.14
CA ARG A 177 -6.40 24.85 8.31
C ARG A 177 -7.18 25.99 8.94
#